data_AF-A0A2G2I8L7-F1
#
_entry.id   AF-A0A2G2I8L7-F1
#
_cell.length_a   1.000
_cell.length_b   1.000
_cell.length_c   1.000
_cell.angle_alpha   90.00
_cell.angle_beta   90.00
_cell.angle_gamma   90.00
#
_symmetry.space_group_name_H-M   'P 1'
#
loop_
_entity.id
_entity.type
_entity.pdbx_description
1 polymer ?
#
loop_
_entity_poly.entity_id
_entity_poly.type
_entity_poly.pdbx_seq_one_letter_code
_entity_poly.pdbx_strand_id
1 'polypeptide(L)'
;MTKPYSSRTPLHDLSGLWTGFYAYDLTDDAVPFTAWLSEDEGTITGSVLEEDITSPEPDGECTSEIIGERHGLDVRFTKIETAGPDGSLRLLRYQGDTDPECCVISGVWFFDDPAESSGTFMMTRISGELKALVQPAAARQGLAGRSNED
;
A
#
# COMPACT_ATOMS: atom_id res chain seq x y z
N MET A 1 1.38 -13.49 41.90
CA MET A 1 1.42 -12.05 41.56
C MET A 1 1.50 -11.96 40.04
N THR A 2 0.34 -11.92 39.39
CA THR A 2 0.21 -11.94 37.92
C THR A 2 0.24 -10.50 37.44
N LYS A 3 1.22 -10.15 36.58
CA LYS A 3 1.25 -8.85 35.92
C LYS A 3 -0.03 -8.71 35.07
N PRO A 4 -0.79 -7.60 35.15
CA PRO A 4 -1.88 -7.40 34.21
C PRO A 4 -1.26 -7.23 32.82
N TYR A 5 -1.63 -8.12 31.91
CA TYR A 5 -1.45 -7.92 30.47
C TYR A 5 -2.14 -6.59 30.16
N SER A 6 -1.41 -5.57 29.69
CA SER A 6 -2.04 -4.36 29.19
C SER A 6 -2.93 -4.79 28.03
N SER A 7 -4.24 -4.69 28.22
CA SER A 7 -5.21 -4.76 27.14
C SER A 7 -4.88 -3.62 26.20
N ARG A 8 -4.22 -3.93 25.08
CA ARG A 8 -3.99 -2.97 24.01
C ARG A 8 -5.37 -2.64 23.46
N THR A 9 -5.85 -1.42 23.70
CA THR A 9 -7.04 -0.90 23.04
C THR A 9 -6.86 -1.16 21.54
N PRO A 10 -7.88 -1.68 20.82
CA PRO A 10 -7.82 -1.74 19.38
C PRO A 10 -7.45 -0.34 18.87
N LEU A 11 -6.40 -0.22 18.08
CA LEU A 11 -6.09 1.06 17.45
C LEU A 11 -7.16 1.28 16.38
N HIS A 12 -8.23 2.00 16.74
CA HIS A 12 -9.28 2.47 15.83
C HIS A 12 -8.80 3.61 14.90
N ASP A 13 -7.50 3.79 14.82
CA ASP A 13 -6.81 4.75 13.97
C ASP A 13 -5.92 3.99 12.96
N LEU A 14 -5.42 4.70 11.98
CA LEU A 14 -4.51 4.18 10.96
C LEU A 14 -3.03 4.16 11.41
N SER A 15 -2.72 4.59 12.64
CA SER A 15 -1.35 4.80 13.11
C SER A 15 -0.53 3.51 13.17
N GLY A 16 0.53 3.38 12.38
CA GLY A 16 1.38 2.19 12.41
C GLY A 16 2.10 1.93 11.10
N LEU A 17 2.71 0.73 11.03
CA LEU A 17 3.41 0.27 9.84
C LEU A 17 2.44 -0.49 8.93
N TRP A 18 2.55 -0.25 7.64
CA TRP A 18 1.71 -0.79 6.58
C TRP A 18 2.59 -1.36 5.46
N THR A 19 2.11 -2.39 4.79
CA THR A 19 2.70 -2.88 3.54
C THR A 19 1.62 -3.01 2.49
N GLY A 20 1.93 -2.65 1.26
CA GLY A 20 0.97 -2.64 0.18
C GLY A 20 1.62 -2.65 -1.19
N PHE A 21 0.76 -2.45 -2.18
CA PHE A 21 1.19 -2.22 -3.54
C PHE A 21 0.23 -1.24 -4.22
N TYR A 22 0.71 -0.60 -5.27
CA TYR A 22 -0.13 0.06 -6.27
C TYR A 22 0.12 -0.57 -7.63
N ALA A 23 -0.93 -0.65 -8.44
CA ALA A 23 -0.88 -1.17 -9.81
C ALA A 23 -1.35 -0.09 -10.77
N TYR A 24 -0.80 -0.06 -11.98
CA TYR A 24 -1.22 0.84 -13.05
C TYR A 24 -2.40 0.22 -13.81
N ASP A 25 -3.42 1.00 -14.16
CA ASP A 25 -4.59 0.44 -14.88
C ASP A 25 -4.25 -0.08 -16.29
N LEU A 26 -3.14 0.39 -16.86
CA LEU A 26 -2.72 0.09 -18.24
C LEU A 26 -1.59 -0.95 -18.34
N THR A 27 -1.10 -1.47 -17.21
CA THR A 27 -0.02 -2.47 -17.18
C THR A 27 -0.32 -3.59 -16.18
N ASP A 28 0.40 -4.70 -16.29
CA ASP A 28 0.36 -5.78 -15.29
C ASP A 28 1.34 -5.52 -14.12
N ASP A 29 1.92 -4.33 -14.04
CA ASP A 29 2.94 -4.00 -13.06
C ASP A 29 2.30 -3.59 -11.73
N ALA A 30 2.78 -4.19 -10.64
CA ALA A 30 2.46 -3.81 -9.28
C ALA A 30 3.74 -3.43 -8.54
N VAL A 31 3.76 -2.23 -7.97
CA VAL A 31 4.91 -1.71 -7.23
C VAL A 31 4.66 -1.90 -5.74
N PRO A 32 5.48 -2.71 -5.03
CA PRO A 32 5.35 -2.89 -3.60
C PRO A 32 5.88 -1.67 -2.84
N PHE A 33 5.31 -1.40 -1.68
CA PHE A 33 5.80 -0.36 -0.78
C PHE A 33 5.57 -0.72 0.68
N THR A 34 6.31 -0.02 1.55
CA THR A 34 6.04 0.02 2.99
C THR A 34 5.68 1.45 3.37
N ALA A 35 4.76 1.64 4.30
CA ALA A 35 4.39 2.96 4.78
C ALA A 35 4.32 3.01 6.30
N TRP A 36 4.75 4.12 6.88
CA TRP A 36 4.44 4.46 8.26
C TRP A 36 3.41 5.58 8.27
N LEU A 37 2.30 5.38 8.99
CA LEU A 37 1.24 6.37 9.15
C LEU A 37 1.11 6.78 10.62
N SER A 38 0.75 8.04 10.83
CA SER A 38 0.25 8.58 12.09
C SER A 38 -1.08 9.27 11.83
N GLU A 39 -2.08 8.93 12.63
CA GLU A 39 -3.39 9.58 12.59
C GLU A 39 -3.67 10.29 13.92
N ASP A 40 -4.09 11.55 13.84
CA ASP A 40 -4.54 12.36 14.98
C ASP A 40 -5.79 13.16 14.58
N GLU A 41 -6.89 12.93 15.29
CA GLU A 41 -8.21 13.53 15.01
C GLU A 41 -8.63 13.47 13.51
N GLY A 42 -8.30 12.37 12.83
CA GLY A 42 -8.59 12.17 11.41
C GLY A 42 -7.57 12.79 10.45
N THR A 43 -6.60 13.57 10.93
CA THR A 43 -5.46 14.03 10.12
C THR A 43 -4.45 12.90 9.98
N ILE A 44 -3.98 12.62 8.76
CA ILE A 44 -2.99 11.59 8.46
C ILE A 44 -1.67 12.27 8.07
N THR A 45 -0.58 11.83 8.67
CA THR A 45 0.80 12.12 8.22
C THR A 45 1.59 10.82 8.12
N GLY A 46 2.69 10.82 7.38
CA GLY A 46 3.49 9.61 7.28
C GLY A 46 4.59 9.65 6.23
N SER A 47 5.12 8.47 5.93
CA SER A 47 6.07 8.26 4.84
C SER A 47 5.81 6.96 4.10
N VAL A 48 6.16 6.94 2.81
CA VAL A 48 6.25 5.73 1.97
C VAL A 48 7.73 5.45 1.70
N LEU A 49 8.12 4.17 1.78
CA LEU A 49 9.37 3.64 1.27
C LEU A 49 9.05 2.71 0.09
N GLU A 50 9.65 2.99 -1.06
CA GLU A 50 9.50 2.20 -2.29
C GLU A 50 10.84 2.12 -3.04
N GLU A 51 10.92 1.24 -4.04
CA GLU A 51 12.08 1.17 -4.93
C GLU A 51 12.21 2.46 -5.74
N ASP A 52 13.43 2.99 -5.83
CA ASP A 52 13.75 4.14 -6.66
C ASP A 52 13.91 3.70 -8.12
N ILE A 53 12.80 3.61 -8.83
CA ILE A 53 12.75 3.27 -10.26
C ILE A 53 13.37 4.36 -11.16
N THR A 54 13.71 5.53 -10.60
CA THR A 54 14.30 6.64 -11.34
C THR A 54 15.82 6.72 -11.22
N SER A 55 16.39 6.05 -10.20
CA SER A 55 17.83 5.99 -9.98
C SER A 55 18.51 5.03 -10.96
N PRO A 56 19.72 5.36 -11.46
CA PRO A 56 20.54 4.42 -12.21
C PRO A 56 21.17 3.33 -11.34
N GLU A 57 21.12 3.45 -10.01
CA GLU A 57 21.64 2.45 -9.10
C GLU A 57 20.64 1.30 -8.92
N PRO A 58 21.05 0.03 -9.14
CA PRO A 58 20.21 -1.11 -8.81
C PRO A 58 19.99 -1.12 -7.30
N ASP A 59 18.76 -1.40 -6.87
CA ASP A 59 18.32 -1.49 -5.47
C ASP A 59 18.27 -0.15 -4.70
N GLY A 60 18.13 0.97 -5.41
CA GLY A 60 17.84 2.26 -4.76
C GLY A 60 16.48 2.23 -4.05
N GLU A 61 16.38 2.91 -2.91
CA GLU A 61 15.11 3.14 -2.21
C GLU A 61 14.86 4.65 -2.13
N CYS A 62 13.61 5.06 -2.32
CA CYS A 62 13.19 6.45 -2.11
C CYS A 62 12.15 6.54 -0.99
N THR A 63 12.23 7.62 -0.20
CA THR A 63 11.25 7.92 0.85
C THR A 63 10.48 9.18 0.48
N SER A 64 9.16 9.06 0.45
CA SER A 64 8.23 10.17 0.16
C SER A 64 7.35 10.48 1.36
N GLU A 65 6.97 11.74 1.53
CA GLU A 65 6.06 12.18 2.60
C GLU A 65 4.59 11.93 2.22
N ILE A 66 3.78 11.60 3.22
CA ILE A 66 2.32 11.47 3.11
C ILE A 66 1.64 12.54 3.97
N ILE A 67 0.67 13.23 3.39
CA ILE A 67 -0.29 14.08 4.12
C ILE A 67 -1.71 13.75 3.68
N GLY A 68 -2.66 13.69 4.61
CA GLY A 68 -4.02 13.28 4.28
C GLY A 68 -5.02 13.43 5.42
N GLU A 69 -6.18 12.83 5.22
CA GLU A 69 -7.29 12.83 6.15
C GLU A 69 -8.12 11.54 6.05
N ARG A 70 -8.84 11.22 7.14
CA ARG A 70 -9.85 10.17 7.21
C ARG A 70 -11.14 10.72 7.78
N HIS A 71 -12.25 10.41 7.10
CA HIS A 71 -13.61 10.72 7.55
C HIS A 71 -14.42 9.42 7.66
N GLY A 72 -14.46 8.85 8.86
CA GLY A 72 -15.07 7.53 9.06
C GLY A 72 -14.24 6.44 8.39
N LEU A 73 -14.77 5.83 7.32
CA LEU A 73 -14.06 4.82 6.54
C LEU A 73 -13.38 5.40 5.29
N ASP A 74 -13.77 6.60 4.84
CA ASP A 74 -13.18 7.27 3.68
C ASP A 74 -11.79 7.80 4.04
N VAL A 75 -10.79 7.42 3.25
CA VAL A 75 -9.38 7.77 3.44
C VAL A 75 -8.86 8.47 2.19
N ARG A 76 -8.24 9.63 2.38
CA ARG A 76 -7.59 10.38 1.32
C ARG A 76 -6.21 10.82 1.76
N PHE A 77 -5.20 10.58 0.94
CA PHE A 77 -3.86 11.10 1.21
C PHE A 77 -3.12 11.43 -0.08
N THR A 78 -2.13 12.31 0.04
CA THR A 78 -1.24 12.73 -1.03
C THR A 78 0.17 12.26 -0.69
N LYS A 79 0.78 11.49 -1.59
CA LYS A 79 2.22 11.23 -1.59
C LYS A 79 2.90 12.41 -2.29
N ILE A 80 3.78 13.09 -1.58
CA ILE A 80 4.59 14.18 -2.12
C ILE A 80 5.84 13.54 -2.72
N GLU A 81 5.83 13.38 -4.05
CA GLU A 81 6.99 12.85 -4.77
C GLU A 81 8.04 13.95 -4.93
N THR A 82 9.31 13.57 -4.79
CA THR A 82 10.44 14.49 -4.94
C THR A 82 10.42 15.14 -6.33
N ALA A 83 10.87 16.40 -6.39
CA ALA A 83 10.76 17.22 -7.57
C ALA A 83 11.30 16.55 -8.84
N GLY A 84 10.55 16.67 -9.94
CA GLY A 84 11.01 16.29 -11.27
C GLY A 84 12.25 17.09 -11.69
N PRO A 85 12.88 16.77 -12.84
CA PRO A 85 14.08 17.46 -13.31
C PRO A 85 13.95 19.00 -13.43
N ASP A 86 12.72 19.50 -13.49
CA ASP A 86 12.34 20.92 -13.59
C ASP A 86 12.11 21.59 -12.22
N GLY A 87 12.20 20.86 -11.11
CA GLY A 87 11.92 21.36 -9.77
C GLY A 87 10.44 21.33 -9.38
N SER A 88 9.56 20.84 -10.24
CA SER A 88 8.12 20.75 -9.97
C SER A 88 7.84 19.55 -9.06
N LEU A 89 7.09 19.77 -7.97
CA LEU A 89 6.59 18.67 -7.13
C LEU A 89 5.54 17.88 -7.91
N ARG A 90 5.72 16.55 -7.98
CA ARG A 90 4.68 15.64 -8.43
C ARG A 90 3.89 15.16 -7.23
N LEU A 91 2.57 15.28 -7.31
CA LEU A 91 1.66 14.85 -6.26
C LEU A 91 0.87 13.64 -6.74
N LEU A 92 0.98 12.53 -6.02
CA LEU A 92 0.12 11.36 -6.23
C LEU A 92 -0.98 11.36 -5.19
N ARG A 93 -2.22 11.35 -5.65
CA ARG A 93 -3.42 11.35 -4.82
C ARG A 93 -3.92 9.94 -4.67
N TYR A 94 -4.27 9.56 -3.45
CA TYR A 94 -4.87 8.29 -3.10
C TYR A 94 -6.26 8.56 -2.52
N GLN A 95 -7.25 7.83 -3.01
CA GLN A 95 -8.63 7.88 -2.53
C GLN A 95 -9.13 6.45 -2.36
N GLY A 96 -9.63 6.12 -1.17
CA GLY A 96 -10.12 4.78 -0.90
C GLY A 96 -10.85 4.69 0.43
N ASP A 97 -11.05 3.45 0.85
CA ASP A 97 -11.76 3.13 2.08
C ASP A 97 -10.90 2.22 2.96
N THR A 98 -11.06 2.35 4.28
CA THR A 98 -10.57 1.38 5.25
C THR A 98 -11.68 0.47 5.77
N ASP A 99 -11.32 -0.72 6.24
CA ASP A 99 -12.24 -1.58 6.94
C ASP A 99 -12.52 -1.08 8.38
N PRO A 100 -13.61 -1.52 9.04
CA PRO A 100 -13.95 -1.05 10.39
C PRO A 100 -12.87 -1.27 11.44
N GLU A 101 -11.96 -2.23 11.21
CA GLU A 101 -10.85 -2.56 12.10
C GLU A 101 -9.55 -1.80 11.76
N CYS A 102 -9.55 -0.92 10.75
CA CYS A 102 -8.38 -0.14 10.33
C CYS A 102 -7.16 -1.04 10.05
N CYS A 103 -7.39 -2.17 9.39
CA CYS A 103 -6.42 -3.19 9.05
C CYS A 103 -6.10 -3.23 7.55
N VAL A 104 -7.01 -2.76 6.71
CA VAL A 104 -6.86 -2.70 5.24
C VAL A 104 -7.26 -1.31 4.76
N ILE A 105 -6.52 -0.77 3.79
CA ILE A 105 -6.95 0.38 2.99
C ILE A 105 -6.85 -0.03 1.52
N SER A 106 -7.88 0.26 0.73
CA SER A 106 -7.86 0.01 -0.72
C SER A 106 -8.60 1.08 -1.48
N GLY A 107 -8.18 1.36 -2.71
CA GLY A 107 -8.84 2.35 -3.54
C GLY A 107 -8.08 2.62 -4.83
N VAL A 108 -8.13 3.87 -5.27
CA VAL A 108 -7.49 4.34 -6.50
C VAL A 108 -6.40 5.36 -6.21
N TRP A 109 -5.42 5.43 -7.09
CA TRP A 109 -4.42 6.47 -7.11
C TRP A 109 -4.38 7.16 -8.48
N PHE A 110 -3.98 8.43 -8.50
CA PHE A 110 -3.85 9.22 -9.72
C PHE A 110 -2.95 10.45 -9.49
N PHE A 111 -2.36 10.99 -10.55
CA PHE A 111 -1.69 12.30 -10.51
C PHE A 111 -2.69 13.45 -10.47
N ASP A 112 -2.23 14.70 -10.29
CA ASP A 112 -3.10 15.89 -10.32
C ASP A 112 -4.00 15.98 -11.56
N ASP A 113 -3.52 15.50 -12.71
CA ASP A 113 -4.35 15.18 -13.87
C ASP A 113 -4.57 13.66 -13.96
N PRO A 114 -5.80 13.15 -13.69
CA PRO A 114 -6.11 11.73 -13.80
C PRO A 114 -5.90 11.15 -15.21
N ALA A 115 -5.80 11.99 -16.25
CA ALA A 115 -5.50 11.54 -17.60
C ALA A 115 -4.03 11.18 -17.81
N GLU A 116 -3.10 11.58 -16.92
CA GLU A 116 -1.69 11.19 -17.01
C GLU A 116 -1.51 9.71 -16.70
N SER A 117 -1.96 9.29 -15.53
CA SER A 117 -1.93 7.90 -15.09
C SER A 117 -2.82 7.72 -13.87
N SER A 118 -3.44 6.55 -13.80
CA SER A 118 -4.24 6.11 -12.67
C SER A 118 -4.01 4.63 -12.40
N GLY A 119 -4.50 4.21 -11.25
CA GLY A 119 -4.46 2.81 -10.91
C GLY A 119 -5.18 2.50 -9.61
N THR A 120 -4.99 1.28 -9.13
CA THR A 120 -5.52 0.81 -7.85
C THR A 120 -4.41 0.64 -6.84
N PHE A 121 -4.75 0.70 -5.56
CA PHE A 121 -3.83 0.37 -4.49
C PHE A 121 -4.53 -0.44 -3.41
N MET A 122 -3.74 -1.21 -2.67
CA MET A 122 -4.16 -1.86 -1.44
C MET A 122 -2.97 -1.89 -0.49
N MET A 123 -3.23 -1.64 0.79
CA MET A 123 -2.25 -1.84 1.85
C MET A 123 -2.90 -2.45 3.09
N THR A 124 -2.09 -3.18 3.84
CA THR A 124 -2.49 -3.91 5.04
C THR A 124 -1.59 -3.53 6.20
N ARG A 125 -2.19 -3.38 7.38
CA ARG A 125 -1.47 -2.99 8.59
C ARG A 125 -0.61 -4.15 9.05
N ILE A 126 0.66 -3.89 9.28
CA ILE A 126 1.59 -4.87 9.87
C ILE A 126 1.30 -4.93 11.37
N SER A 127 0.26 -5.65 11.75
CA SER A 127 0.06 -6.07 13.13
C SER A 127 0.97 -7.27 13.41
N GLY A 128 1.44 -7.40 14.66
CA GLY A 128 2.28 -8.54 15.08
C GLY A 128 1.60 -9.92 14.95
N GLU A 129 0.38 -9.99 14.43
CA GLU A 129 -0.40 -11.20 14.19
C GLU A 129 -1.02 -11.21 12.77
N LEU A 130 -0.27 -10.85 11.73
CA LEU A 130 -0.68 -11.21 10.36
C LEU A 130 -0.52 -12.73 10.17
N LYS A 131 -1.56 -13.49 10.54
CA LYS A 131 -1.69 -14.90 10.15
C LYS A 131 -2.07 -14.91 8.68
N ALA A 132 -1.08 -14.92 7.80
CA ALA A 132 -1.25 -15.07 6.37
C ALA A 132 -2.11 -16.31 6.08
N LEU A 133 -3.37 -16.10 5.71
CA LEU A 133 -4.17 -17.08 4.99
C LEU A 133 -4.24 -16.67 3.52
N VAL A 134 -3.07 -16.54 2.90
CA VAL A 134 -3.00 -16.56 1.44
C VAL A 134 -3.07 -18.02 1.04
N GLN A 135 -4.24 -18.48 0.61
CA GLN A 135 -4.31 -19.69 -0.21
C GLN A 135 -3.83 -19.29 -1.61
N PRO A 136 -2.68 -19.79 -2.11
CA PRO A 136 -2.36 -19.63 -3.51
C PRO A 136 -3.49 -20.28 -4.32
N ALA A 137 -4.04 -19.53 -5.27
CA ALA A 137 -4.99 -20.04 -6.24
C ALA A 137 -4.40 -21.31 -6.86
N ALA A 138 -5.12 -22.41 -6.70
CA ALA A 138 -4.69 -23.74 -7.11
C ALA A 138 -4.23 -23.73 -8.57
N ALA A 139 -2.97 -24.07 -8.78
CA ALA A 139 -2.45 -24.43 -10.08
C ALA A 139 -3.35 -25.53 -10.67
N ARG A 140 -4.05 -25.21 -11.77
CA ARG A 140 -4.69 -26.21 -12.61
C ARG A 140 -3.58 -26.98 -13.34
N GLN A 141 -3.07 -28.02 -12.69
CA GLN A 141 -2.41 -29.14 -13.34
C GLN A 141 -3.50 -30.16 -13.72
N GLY A 142 -3.66 -30.36 -15.02
CA GLY A 142 -4.46 -31.40 -15.68
C GLY A 142 -4.41 -31.11 -17.17
N LEU A 143 -4.04 -32.01 -18.07
CA LEU A 143 -4.12 -33.46 -18.03
C LEU A 143 -3.21 -34.06 -19.11
N ALA A 144 -2.52 -35.13 -18.74
CA ALA A 144 -2.02 -36.26 -19.52
C ALA A 144 -1.95 -36.18 -21.07
N GLY A 145 -0.74 -36.43 -21.59
CA GLY A 145 -0.52 -37.06 -22.88
C GLY A 145 0.56 -38.14 -22.75
N ARG A 146 0.14 -39.38 -22.44
CA ARG A 146 0.96 -40.58 -22.69
C ARG A 146 0.96 -40.83 -24.20
N SER A 147 2.12 -41.00 -24.81
CA SER A 147 2.30 -41.85 -25.98
C SER A 147 3.63 -42.61 -25.88
N ASN A 148 3.52 -43.90 -26.17
CA ASN A 148 4.57 -44.92 -26.30
C ASN A 148 5.44 -44.72 -27.57
N GLU A 149 6.42 -45.63 -27.72
CA GLU A 149 7.34 -45.94 -28.84
C GLU A 149 8.76 -45.37 -28.60
N ASP A 150 9.85 -46.16 -28.58
CA ASP A 150 10.14 -47.55 -29.00
C ASP A 150 11.08 -48.28 -28.01
#